data_AF-A0A920TKN7-F1
#
_entry.id   AF-A0A920TKN7-F1
#
_cell.length_a   1.000
_cell.length_b   1.000
_cell.length_c   1.000
_cell.angle_alpha   90.00
_cell.angle_beta   90.00
_cell.angle_gamma   90.00
#
_symmetry.space_group_name_H-M   'P 1'
#
loop_
_entity.id
_entity.type
_entity.pdbx_description
1 polymer ?
#
loop_
_entity_poly.entity_id
_entity_poly.type
_entity_poly.pdbx_seq_one_letter_code
_entity_poly.pdbx_strand_id
1 'polypeptide(L)'
;MDRYTGLGENLYTYKLRWNREGTKSAYRVTFHVKMPITQLDSILFSTPASEMRPDWVADYKSIEDGRPKSVRVYGDLGYEYYNYKFYYEDLQDTVNQTERITARYFQADTTYLGSHDIYIAKSKYLTQLDYFSTNGTLLTRDVFWMDPILEMCLLLLQMRKVK
;
A
#
# COMPACT_ATOMS: atom_id res chain seq x y z
N MET A 1 -8.10 -15.26 0.59
CA MET A 1 -7.82 -15.39 -0.85
C MET A 1 -6.34 -15.65 -1.01
N ASP A 2 -5.97 -16.73 -1.66
CA ASP A 2 -4.58 -17.12 -1.88
C ASP A 2 -4.16 -16.70 -3.30
N ARG A 3 -2.89 -16.35 -3.47
CA ARG A 3 -2.29 -16.08 -4.77
C ARG A 3 -1.15 -17.05 -5.00
N TYR A 4 -1.11 -17.63 -6.19
CA TYR A 4 -0.15 -18.65 -6.56
C TYR A 4 0.66 -18.22 -7.79
N THR A 5 1.84 -18.79 -7.96
CA THR A 5 2.58 -18.76 -9.23
C THR A 5 1.89 -19.65 -10.27
N GLY A 6 2.28 -19.53 -11.55
CA GLY A 6 1.85 -20.46 -12.60
C GLY A 6 2.29 -21.91 -12.39
N LEU A 7 3.19 -22.16 -11.43
CA LEU A 7 3.69 -23.48 -11.04
C LEU A 7 3.02 -24.02 -9.76
N GLY A 8 2.05 -23.29 -9.19
CA GLY A 8 1.29 -23.72 -8.01
C GLY A 8 1.93 -23.40 -6.66
N GLU A 9 3.00 -22.61 -6.61
CA GLU A 9 3.59 -22.13 -5.36
C GLU A 9 2.72 -21.01 -4.77
N ASN A 10 2.29 -21.13 -3.51
CA ASN A 10 1.52 -20.07 -2.83
C ASN A 10 2.46 -18.90 -2.51
N LEU A 11 2.16 -17.72 -3.02
CA LEU A 11 2.92 -16.50 -2.80
C LEU A 11 2.49 -15.82 -1.49
N TYR A 12 1.19 -15.59 -1.35
CA TYR A 12 0.62 -14.91 -0.19
C TYR A 12 -0.88 -15.17 -0.03
N THR A 13 -1.35 -15.04 1.22
CA THR A 13 -2.76 -15.19 1.61
C THR A 13 -3.32 -13.89 2.19
N TYR A 14 -4.43 -13.41 1.63
CA TYR A 14 -5.27 -12.38 2.23
C TYR A 14 -6.29 -12.98 3.20
N LYS A 15 -6.36 -12.42 4.42
CA LYS A 15 -7.42 -12.69 5.40
C LYS A 15 -8.07 -11.38 5.83
N LEU A 16 -9.36 -11.24 5.49
CA LEU A 16 -10.19 -10.12 5.95
C LEU A 16 -10.54 -10.29 7.43
N ARG A 17 -10.59 -9.18 8.15
CA ARG A 17 -11.06 -9.06 9.53
C ARG A 17 -12.20 -8.06 9.56
N TRP A 18 -13.38 -8.56 9.84
CA TRP A 18 -14.58 -7.76 10.04
C TRP A 18 -14.69 -7.34 11.50
N ASN A 19 -15.09 -6.09 11.76
CA ASN A 19 -15.61 -5.72 13.08
C ASN A 19 -17.00 -6.34 13.28
N ARG A 20 -17.51 -6.32 14.53
CA ARG A 20 -18.84 -6.85 14.87
C ARG A 20 -19.98 -6.24 14.05
N GLU A 21 -19.78 -5.04 13.52
CA GLU A 21 -20.75 -4.31 12.69
C GLU A 21 -20.64 -4.64 11.19
N GLY A 22 -19.64 -5.41 10.76
CA GLY A 22 -19.43 -5.75 9.33
C GLY A 22 -18.96 -4.57 8.46
N THR A 23 -18.57 -3.45 9.04
CA THR A 23 -18.31 -2.17 8.36
C THR A 23 -16.84 -1.77 8.28
N LYS A 24 -16.00 -2.23 9.22
CA LYS A 24 -14.57 -1.89 9.26
C LYS A 24 -13.73 -3.11 8.91
N SER A 25 -13.10 -3.07 7.73
CA SER A 25 -12.18 -4.11 7.26
C SER A 25 -10.75 -3.77 7.67
N ALA A 26 -10.23 -4.43 8.70
CA ALA A 26 -8.80 -4.68 8.76
C ALA A 26 -8.52 -5.91 7.90
N TYR A 27 -7.31 -6.06 7.39
CA TYR A 27 -6.94 -7.31 6.72
C TYR A 27 -5.48 -7.60 6.92
N ARG A 28 -5.14 -8.86 6.73
CA ARG A 28 -3.79 -9.37 6.88
C ARG A 28 -3.36 -10.03 5.59
N VAL A 29 -2.12 -9.77 5.18
CA VAL A 29 -1.45 -10.51 4.12
C VAL A 29 -0.33 -11.30 4.75
N THR A 30 -0.36 -12.62 4.61
CA THR A 30 0.74 -13.51 5.04
C THR A 30 1.51 -13.92 3.81
N PHE A 31 2.81 -13.71 3.81
CA PHE A 31 3.71 -14.08 2.72
C PHE A 31 4.23 -15.48 2.98
N HIS A 32 4.23 -16.33 1.96
CA HIS A 32 4.71 -17.71 2.05
C HIS A 32 6.07 -17.90 1.38
N VAL A 33 6.51 -16.90 0.61
CA VAL A 33 7.81 -16.86 -0.06
C VAL A 33 8.52 -15.54 0.22
N LYS A 34 9.84 -15.51 0.01
CA LYS A 34 10.61 -14.26 0.05
C LYS A 34 10.30 -13.43 -1.19
N MET A 35 9.62 -12.30 -1.02
CA MET A 35 9.30 -11.35 -2.08
C MET A 35 9.04 -9.97 -1.47
N PRO A 36 9.43 -8.86 -2.11
CA PRO A 36 9.19 -7.54 -1.52
C PRO A 36 7.70 -7.18 -1.53
N ILE A 37 7.25 -6.42 -0.54
CA ILE A 37 5.85 -5.97 -0.43
C ILE A 37 5.41 -5.10 -1.62
N THR A 38 6.35 -4.51 -2.35
CA THR A 38 6.12 -3.79 -3.62
C THR A 38 5.56 -4.69 -4.73
N GLN A 39 5.64 -6.01 -4.59
CA GLN A 39 4.96 -6.96 -5.50
C GLN A 39 3.46 -7.08 -5.22
N LEU A 40 2.98 -6.62 -4.06
CA LEU A 40 1.53 -6.47 -3.83
C LEU A 40 1.00 -5.24 -4.55
N ASP A 41 1.75 -4.14 -4.48
CA ASP A 41 1.41 -2.85 -5.06
C ASP A 41 2.67 -2.00 -5.19
N SER A 42 3.17 -1.83 -6.42
CA SER A 42 4.40 -1.07 -6.69
C SER A 42 4.20 0.45 -6.64
N ILE A 43 2.96 0.91 -6.57
CA ILE A 43 2.60 2.33 -6.45
C ILE A 43 2.50 2.70 -4.96
N LEU A 44 1.89 1.84 -4.16
CA LEU A 44 1.64 2.09 -2.74
C LEU A 44 2.89 1.92 -1.87
N PHE A 45 3.77 0.98 -2.22
CA PHE A 45 4.96 0.65 -1.42
C PHE A 45 6.26 1.09 -2.10
N SER A 46 7.33 1.18 -1.31
CA SER A 46 8.64 1.66 -1.77
C SER A 46 9.78 0.80 -1.24
N THR A 47 10.86 0.70 -2.01
CA THR A 47 12.01 -0.17 -1.75
C THR A 47 12.61 -0.05 -0.33
N PRO A 48 12.78 1.15 0.28
CA PRO A 48 13.45 1.29 1.58
C PRO A 48 12.78 0.55 2.75
N ALA A 49 11.49 0.21 2.64
CA ALA A 49 10.76 -0.56 3.64
C ALA A 49 9.95 -1.67 2.96
N SER A 50 10.62 -2.54 2.20
CA SER A 50 9.92 -3.50 1.33
C SER A 50 10.16 -4.97 1.63
N GLU A 51 11.13 -5.33 2.48
CA GLU A 51 11.48 -6.72 2.71
C GLU A 51 10.29 -7.52 3.26
N MET A 52 9.99 -8.67 2.65
CA MET A 52 9.18 -9.71 3.27
C MET A 52 9.87 -11.04 3.14
N ARG A 53 9.76 -11.86 4.19
CA ARG A 53 10.24 -13.24 4.23
C ARG A 53 9.04 -14.19 4.32
N PRO A 54 9.24 -15.49 4.11
CA PRO A 54 8.23 -16.48 4.45
C PRO A 54 7.72 -16.29 5.88
N ASP A 55 6.41 -16.50 6.04
CA ASP A 55 5.63 -16.34 7.27
C ASP A 55 5.55 -14.91 7.83
N TRP A 56 6.14 -13.93 7.15
CA TRP A 56 5.96 -12.53 7.51
C TRP A 56 4.57 -12.04 7.15
N VAL A 57 4.13 -11.05 7.92
CA VAL A 57 2.76 -10.58 7.92
C VAL A 57 2.71 -9.09 7.73
N ALA A 58 1.96 -8.62 6.74
CA ALA A 58 1.52 -7.24 6.62
C ALA A 58 0.10 -7.10 7.19
N ASP A 59 -0.05 -6.36 8.30
CA ASP A 59 -1.32 -6.09 8.97
C ASP A 59 -1.83 -4.69 8.62
N TYR A 60 -2.97 -4.64 7.94
CA TYR A 60 -3.57 -3.42 7.39
C TYR A 60 -4.66 -2.90 8.32
N LYS A 61 -4.60 -1.60 8.58
CA LYS A 61 -5.75 -0.84 9.07
C LYS A 61 -6.24 0.05 7.95
N SER A 62 -7.55 0.16 7.79
CA SER A 62 -8.18 1.01 6.77
C SER A 62 -8.83 2.25 7.37
N ILE A 63 -9.00 3.29 6.55
CA ILE A 63 -9.95 4.38 6.82
C ILE A 63 -11.38 3.95 6.48
N GLU A 64 -12.36 4.82 6.72
CA GLU A 64 -13.79 4.52 6.54
C GLU A 64 -14.13 4.11 5.10
N ASP A 65 -13.44 4.67 4.11
CA ASP A 65 -13.57 4.28 2.70
C ASP A 65 -12.74 3.05 2.30
N GLY A 66 -12.13 2.35 3.27
CA GLY A 66 -11.52 1.04 3.08
C GLY A 66 -10.09 1.10 2.57
N ARG A 67 -9.63 2.27 2.14
CA ARG A 67 -8.24 2.47 1.73
C ARG A 67 -7.29 2.30 2.92
N PRO A 68 -6.05 1.84 2.70
CA PRO A 68 -5.08 1.64 3.77
C PRO A 68 -4.81 2.93 4.55
N LYS A 69 -5.07 2.95 5.85
CA LYS A 69 -4.59 4.00 6.76
C LYS A 69 -3.13 3.76 7.15
N SER A 70 -2.80 2.50 7.41
CA SER A 70 -1.46 2.08 7.82
C SER A 70 -1.25 0.60 7.55
N VAL A 71 0.00 0.23 7.31
CA VAL A 71 0.45 -1.16 7.23
C VAL A 71 1.57 -1.36 8.23
N ARG A 72 1.50 -2.42 9.02
CA ARG A 72 2.59 -2.82 9.92
C ARG A 72 3.08 -4.19 9.51
N VAL A 73 4.40 -4.34 9.40
CA VAL A 73 5.01 -5.59 8.98
C VAL A 73 5.66 -6.28 10.17
N TYR A 74 5.26 -7.53 10.38
CA TYR A 74 5.72 -8.38 11.47
C TYR A 74 6.42 -9.60 10.92
N GLY A 75 7.47 -10.04 11.61
CA GLY A 75 8.04 -11.37 11.38
C GLY A 75 7.20 -12.48 12.01
N ASP A 76 7.65 -13.70 11.80
CA ASP A 76 7.13 -14.95 12.38
C ASP A 76 7.07 -14.92 13.91
N LEU A 77 8.07 -14.31 14.56
CA LEU A 77 8.13 -14.14 16.02
C LEU A 77 7.26 -12.98 16.56
N GLY A 78 6.56 -12.26 15.68
CA GLY A 78 5.65 -11.17 16.07
C GLY A 78 6.31 -9.81 16.32
N TYR A 79 7.62 -9.68 16.12
CA TYR A 79 8.31 -8.39 16.15
C TYR A 79 7.96 -7.55 14.92
N GLU A 80 7.63 -6.28 15.13
CA GLU A 80 7.47 -5.31 14.04
C GLU A 80 8.85 -5.01 13.43
N TYR A 81 8.94 -4.93 12.10
CA TYR A 81 10.17 -4.60 11.38
C TYR A 81 10.12 -3.20 10.76
N TYR A 82 8.98 -2.87 10.16
CA TYR A 82 8.71 -1.55 9.59
C TYR A 82 7.20 -1.30 9.48
N ASN A 83 6.84 -0.05 9.23
CA ASN A 83 5.46 0.33 8.99
C ASN A 83 5.33 1.45 7.96
N TYR A 84 4.15 1.51 7.35
CA TYR A 84 3.69 2.58 6.49
C TYR A 84 2.53 3.33 7.13
N LYS A 85 2.47 4.63 6.89
CA LYS A 85 1.30 5.49 7.14
C LYS A 85 0.92 6.19 5.85
N PHE A 86 -0.37 6.19 5.55
CA PHE A 86 -0.91 6.81 4.35
C PHE A 86 -1.80 7.98 4.72
N TYR A 87 -1.63 9.07 4.00
CA TYR A 87 -2.39 10.30 4.15
C TYR A 87 -3.03 10.63 2.80
N TYR A 88 -4.30 11.04 2.83
CA TYR A 88 -5.12 11.29 1.66
C TYR A 88 -5.54 12.76 1.67
N GLU A 89 -5.33 13.43 0.54
CA GLU A 89 -5.65 14.84 0.37
C GLU A 89 -6.37 15.05 -0.95
N ASP A 90 -7.52 15.73 -0.89
CA ASP A 90 -8.25 16.21 -2.06
C ASP A 90 -7.61 17.51 -2.54
N LEU A 91 -7.06 17.51 -3.76
CA LEU A 91 -6.35 18.63 -4.36
C LEU A 91 -7.30 19.55 -5.13
N GLN A 92 -8.46 19.88 -4.55
CA GLN A 92 -9.45 20.77 -5.17
C GLN A 92 -8.73 21.97 -5.81
N ASP A 93 -9.07 22.26 -7.07
CA ASP A 93 -8.52 23.34 -7.91
C ASP A 93 -7.20 23.12 -8.67
N THR A 94 -6.73 21.88 -8.88
CA THR A 94 -5.71 21.65 -9.93
C THR A 94 -6.32 21.12 -11.24
N VAL A 95 -5.81 21.60 -12.38
CA VAL A 95 -6.36 21.30 -13.71
C VAL A 95 -6.31 19.79 -14.03
N ASN A 96 -5.32 19.07 -13.50
CA ASN A 96 -5.02 17.70 -13.89
C ASN A 96 -4.93 16.68 -12.73
N GLN A 97 -4.93 17.11 -11.46
CA GLN A 97 -4.84 16.23 -10.29
C GLN A 97 -6.01 16.49 -9.34
N THR A 98 -6.49 15.46 -8.68
CA THR A 98 -7.59 15.57 -7.71
C THR A 98 -7.28 14.95 -6.38
N GLU A 99 -6.29 14.06 -6.34
CA GLU A 99 -5.93 13.43 -5.09
C GLU A 99 -4.43 13.26 -5.02
N ARG A 100 -3.91 13.50 -3.82
CA ARG A 100 -2.58 13.13 -3.41
C ARG A 100 -2.65 12.11 -2.28
N ILE A 101 -1.92 11.02 -2.45
CA ILE A 101 -1.68 10.05 -1.38
C ILE A 101 -0.22 10.16 -0.97
N THR A 102 0.04 10.57 0.27
CA THR A 102 1.40 10.55 0.83
C THR A 102 1.60 9.25 1.59
N ALA A 103 2.52 8.41 1.11
CA ALA A 103 2.98 7.21 1.79
C ALA A 103 4.28 7.53 2.54
N ARG A 104 4.27 7.40 3.87
CA ARG A 104 5.45 7.55 4.72
C ARG A 104 5.84 6.20 5.29
N TYR A 105 7.13 5.87 5.29
CA TYR A 105 7.62 4.59 5.79
C TYR A 105 8.67 4.77 6.88
N PHE A 106 8.65 3.85 7.85
CA PHE A 106 9.41 3.91 9.09
C PHE A 106 9.94 2.54 9.46
N GLN A 107 11.11 2.47 10.11
CA GLN A 107 11.52 1.27 10.84
C GLN A 107 10.63 1.04 12.07
N ALA A 108 10.74 -0.14 12.66
CA ALA A 108 10.02 -0.55 13.87
C ALA A 108 10.21 0.41 15.06
N ASP A 109 11.41 0.98 15.20
CA ASP A 109 11.77 1.95 16.23
C ASP A 109 11.27 3.38 15.93
N THR A 110 10.43 3.52 14.90
CA THR A 110 9.88 4.79 14.38
C THR A 110 10.87 5.67 13.62
N THR A 111 12.09 5.21 13.35
CA THR A 111 13.03 5.91 12.48
C THR A 111 12.42 6.12 11.09
N TYR A 112 12.34 7.39 10.66
CA TYR A 112 11.79 7.76 9.36
C TYR A 112 12.75 7.36 8.23
N LEU A 113 12.22 6.68 7.22
CA LEU A 113 13.00 6.16 6.09
C LEU A 113 12.78 6.93 4.78
N GLY A 114 11.74 7.77 4.72
CA GLY A 114 11.38 8.56 3.56
C GLY A 114 9.88 8.49 3.27
N SER A 115 9.51 9.09 2.15
CA SER A 115 8.13 9.10 1.69
C SER A 115 8.04 9.17 0.18
N HIS A 116 6.86 8.86 -0.33
CA HIS A 116 6.52 9.21 -1.69
C HIS A 116 5.08 9.71 -1.79
N ASP A 117 4.85 10.62 -2.73
CA ASP A 117 3.54 11.16 -3.05
C ASP A 117 3.04 10.54 -4.36
N ILE A 118 1.79 10.07 -4.33
CA ILE A 118 1.07 9.47 -5.45
C ILE A 118 0.00 10.46 -5.90
N TYR A 119 0.07 10.92 -7.14
CA TYR A 119 -0.85 11.90 -7.69
C TYR A 119 -1.82 11.26 -8.68
N ILE A 120 -3.12 11.49 -8.43
CA ILE A 120 -4.21 10.87 -9.16
C ILE A 120 -5.08 11.94 -9.82
N ALA A 121 -5.45 11.76 -11.08
CA ALA A 121 -6.36 12.64 -11.83
C ALA A 121 -7.85 12.33 -11.59
N LYS A 122 -8.75 13.24 -12.02
CA LYS A 122 -10.23 13.10 -11.94
C LYS A 122 -10.76 11.73 -12.38
N SER A 123 -10.14 11.15 -13.41
CA SER A 123 -10.54 9.87 -13.99
C SER A 123 -9.80 8.66 -13.38
N LYS A 124 -9.20 8.82 -12.19
CA LYS A 124 -8.42 7.79 -11.48
C LYS A 124 -7.25 7.24 -12.29
N TYR A 125 -6.57 8.11 -13.02
CA TYR A 125 -5.30 7.81 -13.67
C TYR A 125 -4.15 8.21 -12.75
N LEU A 126 -3.12 7.36 -12.68
CA LEU A 126 -1.86 7.75 -12.07
C LEU A 126 -1.24 8.81 -12.98
N THR A 127 -0.78 9.90 -12.38
CA THR A 127 -0.14 11.00 -13.13
C THR A 127 1.31 11.20 -12.73
N GLN A 128 1.63 10.99 -11.45
CA GLN A 128 2.97 11.26 -10.94
C GLN A 128 3.25 10.45 -9.67
N LEU A 129 4.51 10.03 -9.53
CA LEU A 129 5.11 9.55 -8.28
C LEU A 129 6.32 10.41 -7.95
N ASP A 130 6.30 11.06 -6.79
CA ASP A 130 7.44 11.81 -6.27
C ASP A 130 8.03 11.08 -5.07
N TYR A 131 9.33 10.77 -5.10
CA TYR A 131 10.02 10.13 -3.98
C TYR A 131 10.87 11.14 -3.23
N PHE A 132 10.82 11.11 -1.91
CA PHE A 132 11.49 12.07 -1.04
C PHE A 132 12.43 11.37 -0.06
N SER A 133 13.56 12.04 0.20
CA SER A 133 14.51 11.64 1.23
C SER A 133 13.95 11.86 2.64
N THR A 134 14.67 11.40 3.66
CA THR A 134 14.32 11.62 5.07
C THR A 134 14.27 13.09 5.47
N ASN A 135 14.96 13.96 4.73
CA ASN A 135 14.97 15.42 4.95
C ASN A 135 13.94 16.16 4.07
N GLY A 136 13.11 15.44 3.31
CA GLY A 136 12.10 16.01 2.43
C GLY A 136 12.63 16.50 1.07
N THR A 137 13.87 16.18 0.71
CA THR A 137 14.42 16.49 -0.61
C THR A 137 13.83 15.55 -1.66
N LEU A 138 13.33 16.10 -2.77
CA LEU A 138 12.89 15.30 -3.91
C LEU A 138 14.09 14.52 -4.48
N LEU A 139 13.97 13.20 -4.54
CA LEU A 139 14.97 12.29 -5.07
C LEU A 139 14.70 11.98 -6.54
N THR A 140 13.48 11.55 -6.84
CA THR A 140 13.05 11.17 -8.19
C THR A 140 11.58 11.56 -8.41
N ARG A 141 11.24 11.76 -9.68
CA ARG A 141 9.88 11.99 -10.13
C ARG A 141 9.62 11.13 -11.36
N ASP A 142 8.61 10.28 -11.26
CA ASP A 142 8.11 9.50 -12.38
C ASP A 142 6.79 10.09 -12.84
N VAL A 143 6.66 10.40 -14.13
CA VAL A 143 5.48 11.02 -14.72
C VAL A 143 4.81 10.03 -15.67
N PHE A 144 3.50 9.90 -15.54
CA PHE A 144 2.68 8.91 -16.23
C PHE A 144 1.67 9.62 -17.14
N TRP A 145 1.47 9.11 -18.35
CA TRP A 145 0.55 9.67 -19.34
C TRP A 145 -0.69 8.79 -19.46
N MET A 146 -1.73 9.12 -18.69
CA MET A 146 -3.01 8.39 -18.68
C MET A 146 -2.87 6.89 -18.39
N ASP A 147 -1.88 6.49 -17.59
CA ASP A 147 -1.80 5.09 -17.14
C ASP A 147 -3.01 4.83 -16.23
N PRO A 148 -3.95 3.95 -16.62
CA PRO A 148 -5.00 3.51 -15.71
C PRO A 148 -4.27 3.03 -14.47
N ILE A 149 -4.66 3.53 -13.29
CA ILE A 149 -4.17 2.94 -12.05
C ILE A 149 -4.39 1.44 -12.22
N LEU A 150 -3.28 0.72 -12.35
CA LEU A 150 -3.25 -0.71 -12.68
C LEU A 150 -4.34 -1.35 -11.81
N GLU A 151 -5.29 -2.05 -12.44
CA GLU A 151 -6.56 -2.51 -11.82
C GLU A 151 -6.38 -3.22 -10.45
N MET A 152 -5.16 -3.59 -10.08
CA MET A 152 -4.78 -4.13 -8.79
C MET A 152 -4.96 -3.19 -7.58
N CYS A 153 -4.75 -1.87 -7.69
CA CYS A 153 -5.02 -0.97 -6.55
C CYS A 153 -6.53 -0.92 -6.22
N LEU A 154 -7.38 -1.10 -7.23
CA LEU A 154 -8.83 -1.08 -7.11
C LEU A 154 -9.43 -2.44 -6.72
N LEU A 155 -8.74 -3.55 -6.92
CA LEU A 155 -9.27 -4.88 -6.57
C LEU A 155 -9.49 -5.03 -5.05
N LEU A 156 -8.65 -4.39 -4.22
CA LEU A 156 -8.86 -4.29 -2.76
C LEU A 156 -10.00 -3.32 -2.39
N LEU A 157 -10.28 -2.31 -3.23
CA LEU A 157 -11.43 -1.41 -3.08
C LEU A 157 -12.74 -2.01 -3.59
N GLN A 158 -12.70 -2.95 -4.55
CA GLN A 158 -13.85 -3.65 -5.14
C GLN A 158 -14.37 -4.81 -4.28
N MET A 159 -13.60 -5.29 -3.30
CA MET A 159 -14.14 -6.18 -2.25
C MET A 159 -15.27 -5.55 -1.42
N ARG A 160 -15.58 -4.26 -1.65
CA ARG A 160 -16.72 -3.52 -1.09
C ARG A 160 -18.06 -3.74 -1.77
N LYS A 161 -18.12 -4.42 -2.92
CA LYS A 161 -19.37 -4.61 -3.67
C LYS A 161 -19.62 -6.08 -4.02
N VAL A 162 -19.74 -6.92 -3.01
CA VAL A 162 -20.56 -8.13 -3.14
C VAL A 162 -21.56 -8.09 -1.99
N LYS A 163 -22.72 -7.49 -2.29
CA LYS A 163 -23.98 -7.81 -1.63
C LYS A 163 -24.68 -8.85 -2.48
#